data_AF-G1PUA5-F1
#
_entry.id   AF-G1PUA5-F1
#
_cell.length_a   1.000
_cell.length_b   1.000
_cell.length_c   1.000
_cell.angle_alpha   90.00
_cell.angle_beta   90.00
_cell.angle_gamma   90.00
#
_symmetry.space_group_name_H-M   'P 1'
#
loop_
_entity.id
_entity.type
_entity.pdbx_description
1 polymer ?
#
loop_
_entity_poly.entity_id
_entity_poly.type
_entity_poly.pdbx_seq_one_letter_code
_entity_poly.pdbx_strand_id
1 'polypeptide(L)'
;MTSPLCWMAATSATVPAQDQIPTSSKSKRSQDQAKSRPRGKVAGQAWPPVHSKGPIYASPGKVALQMQMAELQKKIQVLESDRKAFYESTQWNIKKNQETMNQLHEDNRVLQLQLRDLLQGEEKVVQTVIQDWKSEKPYLKNRTGQQALELLDHRLSEKVKQRNGLRHQLGLRQKWLEELQLQHSLRELEMEEVQDSNTEMAKILRNLENRLEKARMKAEEAEHITNVYLQLKAYLQEESLHFENRLDSMESEVVKTKHQLEEMRVVNQEALNTQNTAKSQLQYLEETVFRERKNREHYVTEFKKLADEKKLQNERMERKVGSPESYSESLRITMQKLSAQPPALLALGFRRRVAAGPVQALALTGAVVRRFLAQSDTFTQLEMLKNENMELLLKLKQEKEQLQQELEDHKYSGEAMLVSEQRLQAVLQSSLNAEQQRKAKAQAELKQAIWAMQILREGLEHLAGKLDHLTMGSQGSEEDLPRTTQDLAPQVGSPPPPQEAGGSAMKELDPKASDYLPKLLGLVEEKLLALQAQLDRQDIPEMLRHIANREFYSNLEGKLPAHNTRITFPLAIPKDKFFDEEETEDDNNDLVSRAELKIRSQKLIDFRSKKRNRSRRS
;
A
#
# COMPACT_ATOMS: atom_id res chain seq x y z
N MET A 1 -41.14 2.30 44.20
CA MET A 1 -40.15 2.56 45.26
C MET A 1 -39.24 3.68 44.77
N THR A 2 -39.12 4.86 45.37
CA THR A 2 -39.93 5.52 46.42
C THR A 2 -39.53 7.01 46.47
N SER A 3 -40.49 7.94 46.45
CA SER A 3 -40.31 9.37 46.79
C SER A 3 -40.29 9.55 48.33
N PRO A 4 -40.10 10.75 48.96
CA PRO A 4 -40.15 12.16 48.49
C PRO A 4 -38.84 12.95 48.81
N LEU A 5 -38.66 14.29 48.79
CA LEU A 5 -39.45 15.54 49.01
C LEU A 5 -38.93 16.66 48.07
N CYS A 6 -39.76 17.57 47.52
CA CYS A 6 -40.24 18.88 48.06
C CYS A 6 -39.11 19.79 48.60
N TRP A 7 -39.04 21.11 48.32
CA TRP A 7 -40.09 22.14 48.11
C TRP A 7 -39.78 23.05 46.87
N MET A 8 -40.77 23.43 46.05
CA MET A 8 -41.47 24.74 45.98
C MET A 8 -40.58 26.02 45.85
N ALA A 9 -40.89 27.02 45.02
CA ALA A 9 -41.93 27.15 43.97
C ALA A 9 -41.66 28.34 43.01
N ALA A 10 -42.53 28.46 42.01
CA ALA A 10 -42.74 29.54 41.05
C ALA A 10 -42.95 30.96 41.70
N THR A 11 -43.07 32.09 40.99
CA THR A 11 -43.48 32.32 39.57
C THR A 11 -42.99 33.69 39.05
N SER A 12 -43.15 33.92 37.74
CA SER A 12 -43.07 35.20 37.03
C SER A 12 -43.90 36.37 37.60
N ALA A 13 -43.42 37.61 37.43
CA ALA A 13 -44.23 38.74 36.91
C ALA A 13 -43.39 39.99 36.56
N THR A 14 -43.90 40.80 35.63
CA THR A 14 -43.42 42.11 35.19
C THR A 14 -43.67 43.24 36.22
N VAL A 15 -42.93 44.35 36.09
CA VAL A 15 -43.16 45.61 36.85
C VAL A 15 -43.21 46.81 35.89
N PRO A 16 -44.34 47.56 35.82
CA PRO A 16 -44.41 48.91 35.24
C PRO A 16 -44.22 50.02 36.31
N ALA A 17 -44.29 51.29 35.89
CA ALA A 17 -43.93 52.46 36.71
C ALA A 17 -45.15 53.20 37.35
N GLN A 18 -44.85 54.31 38.06
CA GLN A 18 -45.75 55.27 38.73
C GLN A 18 -46.42 54.77 40.04
N ASP A 19 -46.78 55.63 41.02
CA ASP A 19 -46.81 57.11 41.05
C ASP A 19 -46.48 57.76 42.43
N GLN A 20 -46.81 59.06 42.59
CA GLN A 20 -46.34 60.01 43.62
C GLN A 20 -46.95 59.96 45.05
N ILE A 21 -46.15 60.47 46.00
CA ILE A 21 -46.43 61.20 47.28
C ILE A 21 -47.92 61.58 47.54
N PRO A 22 -48.53 61.28 48.73
CA PRO A 22 -48.64 62.32 49.80
C PRO A 22 -48.83 61.91 51.31
N THR A 23 -48.13 62.66 52.19
CA THR A 23 -48.55 63.25 53.51
C THR A 23 -49.11 62.45 54.72
N SER A 24 -48.55 62.79 55.91
CA SER A 24 -49.24 63.17 57.19
C SER A 24 -49.84 62.14 58.20
N SER A 25 -49.20 62.04 59.39
CA SER A 25 -49.83 62.05 60.75
C SER A 25 -48.71 62.30 61.81
N LYS A 26 -48.83 63.10 62.90
CA LYS A 26 -49.68 63.09 64.13
C LYS A 26 -49.55 61.80 64.97
N SER A 27 -49.37 61.80 66.31
CA SER A 27 -49.08 62.85 67.33
C SER A 27 -48.92 62.23 68.76
N LYS A 28 -48.53 63.03 69.79
CA LYS A 28 -48.51 62.72 71.26
C LYS A 28 -47.42 61.71 71.70
N ARG A 29 -46.93 61.64 72.95
CA ARG A 29 -47.18 62.28 74.29
C ARG A 29 -45.78 62.32 75.03
N SER A 30 -45.46 62.95 76.18
CA SER A 30 -46.27 63.48 77.29
C SER A 30 -45.83 64.81 77.96
N GLN A 31 -45.29 64.78 79.19
CA GLN A 31 -45.67 65.64 80.34
C GLN A 31 -44.61 65.50 81.47
N ASP A 32 -44.42 66.36 82.47
CA ASP A 32 -44.95 67.69 82.90
C ASP A 32 -43.76 68.43 83.61
N GLN A 33 -43.78 69.56 84.35
CA GLN A 33 -44.73 70.37 85.15
C GLN A 33 -44.37 71.87 85.01
N ALA A 34 -45.29 72.85 85.01
CA ALA A 34 -46.07 73.47 86.11
C ALA A 34 -45.25 74.41 87.05
N LYS A 35 -45.73 75.59 87.49
CA LYS A 35 -47.12 76.06 87.71
C LYS A 35 -47.36 77.57 87.41
N SER A 36 -48.59 77.90 86.95
CA SER A 36 -49.44 79.14 87.14
C SER A 36 -48.84 80.55 87.35
N ARG A 37 -49.25 81.64 86.64
CA ARG A 37 -50.58 82.38 86.57
C ARG A 37 -50.99 83.09 87.89
N PRO A 38 -51.96 84.07 87.96
CA PRO A 38 -52.92 84.67 86.97
C PRO A 38 -52.81 86.24 86.83
N ARG A 39 -53.38 87.03 85.87
CA ARG A 39 -54.76 87.34 85.33
C ARG A 39 -55.50 88.53 86.02
N GLY A 40 -55.96 89.54 85.22
CA GLY A 40 -56.94 90.60 85.59
C GLY A 40 -56.39 92.03 85.35
N LYS A 41 -56.95 92.99 84.56
CA LYS A 41 -58.24 93.26 83.86
C LYS A 41 -59.28 94.11 84.66
N VAL A 42 -59.73 95.24 84.08
CA VAL A 42 -61.06 95.95 84.18
C VAL A 42 -61.08 97.46 84.62
N ALA A 43 -61.59 98.32 83.71
CA ALA A 43 -62.40 99.58 83.84
C ALA A 43 -61.91 100.91 84.49
N GLY A 44 -62.64 102.00 84.16
CA GLY A 44 -62.51 103.41 84.62
C GLY A 44 -61.88 104.34 83.55
N GLN A 45 -62.49 105.36 82.92
CA GLN A 45 -63.68 106.22 83.16
C GLN A 45 -63.58 107.09 84.46
N ALA A 46 -63.80 108.42 84.46
CA ALA A 46 -64.00 109.40 83.38
C ALA A 46 -63.81 110.88 83.86
N TRP A 47 -63.69 111.82 82.90
CA TRP A 47 -64.31 113.18 82.77
C TRP A 47 -65.06 113.84 83.97
N PRO A 48 -65.22 115.20 84.07
CA PRO A 48 -64.87 116.33 83.15
C PRO A 48 -64.28 117.59 83.93
N PRO A 49 -64.45 118.88 83.53
CA PRO A 49 -63.91 120.07 84.22
C PRO A 49 -65.02 120.89 84.95
N VAL A 50 -64.80 122.18 85.29
CA VAL A 50 -65.75 123.31 85.06
C VAL A 50 -65.23 124.68 85.56
N HIS A 51 -65.73 125.77 84.95
CA HIS A 51 -65.44 127.18 85.26
C HIS A 51 -66.16 127.74 86.50
N SER A 52 -65.60 128.76 87.14
CA SER A 52 -66.30 130.00 87.57
C SER A 52 -65.25 131.08 87.92
N LYS A 53 -65.23 132.25 87.27
CA LYS A 53 -66.05 133.46 87.50
C LYS A 53 -65.81 134.15 88.86
N GLY A 54 -65.36 135.41 88.83
CA GLY A 54 -65.35 136.32 90.00
C GLY A 54 -66.75 136.86 90.35
N PRO A 55 -66.89 137.80 91.30
CA PRO A 55 -66.46 139.20 91.04
C PRO A 55 -65.90 140.01 92.24
N ILE A 56 -65.25 141.15 91.91
CA ILE A 56 -65.37 142.54 92.48
C ILE A 56 -66.04 142.64 93.89
N TYR A 57 -65.44 143.22 94.95
CA TYR A 57 -64.99 144.64 95.07
C TYR A 57 -63.83 144.92 96.05
N ALA A 58 -63.02 145.91 95.65
CA ALA A 58 -62.30 146.98 96.38
C ALA A 58 -61.83 146.87 97.86
N SER A 59 -60.64 147.48 98.05
CA SER A 59 -60.05 148.07 99.29
C SER A 59 -59.16 147.17 100.19
N PRO A 60 -58.05 147.67 100.77
CA PRO A 60 -56.94 146.82 101.24
C PRO A 60 -56.87 146.59 102.76
N GLY A 61 -56.31 145.44 103.17
CA GLY A 61 -56.19 145.06 104.58
C GLY A 61 -55.10 144.03 104.94
N LYS A 62 -53.89 144.16 104.38
CA LYS A 62 -52.56 143.51 104.70
C LYS A 62 -52.41 142.02 105.09
N VAL A 63 -53.39 141.32 105.69
CA VAL A 63 -53.21 139.99 106.29
C VAL A 63 -53.05 138.86 105.25
N ALA A 64 -53.70 138.97 104.09
CA ALA A 64 -53.71 137.93 103.05
C ALA A 64 -52.32 137.51 102.52
N LEU A 65 -51.31 138.39 102.64
CA LEU A 65 -49.97 138.19 102.10
C LEU A 65 -49.18 137.07 102.81
N GLN A 66 -49.43 136.85 104.11
CA GLN A 66 -48.65 135.89 104.91
C GLN A 66 -49.07 134.43 104.67
N MET A 67 -50.36 134.14 104.43
CA MET A 67 -50.81 132.77 104.11
C MET A 67 -50.26 132.29 102.77
N GLN A 68 -50.31 133.12 101.73
CA GLN A 68 -49.77 132.80 100.40
C GLN A 68 -48.27 132.46 100.47
N MET A 69 -47.51 133.18 101.30
CA MET A 69 -46.09 132.92 101.50
C MET A 69 -45.80 131.55 102.14
N ALA A 70 -46.63 131.09 103.09
CA ALA A 70 -46.51 129.78 103.71
C ALA A 70 -46.93 128.62 102.78
N GLU A 71 -47.95 128.82 101.93
CA GLU A 71 -48.32 127.85 100.89
C GLU A 71 -47.23 127.70 99.83
N LEU A 72 -46.63 128.81 99.39
CA LEU A 72 -45.48 128.81 98.47
C LEU A 72 -44.28 128.07 99.07
N GLN A 73 -43.95 128.29 100.35
CA GLN A 73 -42.87 127.56 101.02
C GLN A 73 -43.10 126.04 101.05
N LYS A 74 -44.31 125.58 101.41
CA LYS A 74 -44.65 124.15 101.35
C LYS A 74 -44.57 123.59 99.92
N LYS A 75 -45.01 124.36 98.93
CA LYS A 75 -44.98 123.94 97.52
C LYS A 75 -43.55 123.87 96.97
N ILE A 76 -42.67 124.78 97.39
CA ILE A 76 -41.22 124.70 97.12
C ILE A 76 -40.64 123.45 97.76
N GLN A 77 -40.93 123.17 99.05
CA GLN A 77 -40.41 121.99 99.73
C GLN A 77 -40.84 120.66 99.07
N VAL A 78 -42.09 120.56 98.60
CA VAL A 78 -42.57 119.39 97.83
C VAL A 78 -41.87 119.29 96.48
N LEU A 79 -41.72 120.40 95.74
CA LEU A 79 -40.98 120.40 94.48
C LEU A 79 -39.48 120.07 94.67
N GLU A 80 -38.90 120.39 95.83
CA GLU A 80 -37.54 119.99 96.21
C GLU A 80 -37.44 118.50 96.59
N SER A 81 -38.42 117.93 97.31
CA SER A 81 -38.46 116.49 97.58
C SER A 81 -38.70 115.69 96.30
N ASP A 82 -39.60 116.14 95.43
CA ASP A 82 -39.86 115.54 94.13
C ASP A 82 -38.60 115.61 93.27
N ARG A 83 -37.94 116.78 93.20
CA ARG A 83 -36.67 116.94 92.47
C ARG A 83 -35.58 116.02 93.01
N LYS A 84 -35.47 115.83 94.34
CA LYS A 84 -34.53 114.87 94.95
C LYS A 84 -34.89 113.43 94.56
N ALA A 85 -36.14 113.03 94.72
CA ALA A 85 -36.62 111.69 94.33
C ALA A 85 -36.43 111.40 92.82
N PHE A 86 -36.64 112.39 91.94
CA PHE A 86 -36.33 112.27 90.51
C PHE A 86 -34.83 112.18 90.24
N TYR A 87 -33.98 112.93 90.94
CA TYR A 87 -32.52 112.81 90.82
C TYR A 87 -32.01 111.46 91.35
N GLU A 88 -32.52 110.99 92.48
CA GLU A 88 -32.16 109.68 93.06
C GLU A 88 -32.64 108.53 92.17
N SER A 89 -33.89 108.60 91.68
CA SER A 89 -34.44 107.63 90.72
C SER A 89 -33.69 107.61 89.40
N THR A 90 -33.33 108.78 88.83
CA THR A 90 -32.54 108.82 87.59
C THR A 90 -31.11 108.32 87.82
N GLN A 91 -30.46 108.67 88.92
CA GLN A 91 -29.13 108.14 89.27
C GLN A 91 -29.16 106.62 89.52
N TRP A 92 -30.20 106.09 90.16
CA TRP A 92 -30.38 104.65 90.34
C TRP A 92 -30.62 103.93 89.01
N ASN A 93 -31.47 104.48 88.14
CA ASN A 93 -31.69 103.95 86.79
C ASN A 93 -30.41 104.04 85.93
N ILE A 94 -29.60 105.09 86.06
CA ILE A 94 -28.29 105.19 85.38
C ILE A 94 -27.34 104.09 85.87
N LYS A 95 -27.21 103.89 87.18
CA LYS A 95 -26.37 102.81 87.76
C LYS A 95 -26.85 101.43 87.31
N LYS A 96 -28.16 101.16 87.37
CA LYS A 96 -28.75 99.91 86.88
C LYS A 96 -28.50 99.70 85.39
N ASN A 97 -28.60 100.75 84.58
CA ASN A 97 -28.31 100.68 83.14
C ASN A 97 -26.81 100.45 82.87
N GLN A 98 -25.91 100.99 83.70
CA GLN A 98 -24.47 100.68 83.66
C GLN A 98 -24.18 99.23 84.06
N GLU A 99 -24.84 98.72 85.11
CA GLU A 99 -24.75 97.32 85.53
C GLU A 99 -25.23 96.36 84.43
N THR A 100 -26.37 96.64 83.78
CA THR A 100 -26.84 95.82 82.65
C THR A 100 -25.98 95.97 81.39
N MET A 101 -25.37 97.13 81.16
CA MET A 101 -24.45 97.34 80.04
C MET A 101 -23.15 96.55 80.24
N ASN A 102 -22.62 96.53 81.47
CA ASN A 102 -21.47 95.70 81.83
C ASN A 102 -21.81 94.20 81.67
N GLN A 103 -22.95 93.74 82.22
CA GLN A 103 -23.42 92.36 82.03
C GLN A 103 -23.50 91.97 80.55
N LEU A 104 -24.06 92.83 79.69
CA LEU A 104 -24.12 92.59 78.25
C LEU A 104 -22.73 92.61 77.58
N HIS A 105 -21.75 93.35 78.10
CA HIS A 105 -20.35 93.29 77.64
C HIS A 105 -19.63 92.03 78.12
N GLU A 106 -19.84 91.59 79.35
CA GLU A 106 -19.40 90.28 79.87
C GLU A 106 -19.98 89.14 79.01
N ASP A 107 -21.29 89.14 78.77
CA ASP A 107 -21.97 88.13 77.95
C ASP A 107 -21.46 88.13 76.50
N ASN A 108 -21.31 89.30 75.87
CA ASN A 108 -20.70 89.39 74.53
C ASN A 108 -19.27 88.85 74.52
N ARG A 109 -18.48 89.13 75.56
CA ARG A 109 -17.10 88.63 75.69
C ARG A 109 -17.07 87.11 75.86
N VAL A 110 -17.98 86.54 76.65
CA VAL A 110 -18.14 85.08 76.81
C VAL A 110 -18.59 84.43 75.50
N LEU A 111 -19.56 85.00 74.79
CA LEU A 111 -20.01 84.50 73.49
C LEU A 111 -18.92 84.58 72.41
N GLN A 112 -18.11 85.64 72.39
CA GLN A 112 -16.96 85.76 71.50
C GLN A 112 -15.87 84.71 71.80
N LEU A 113 -15.62 84.41 73.09
CA LEU A 113 -14.71 83.33 73.50
C LEU A 113 -15.27 81.97 73.08
N GLN A 114 -16.54 81.68 73.35
CA GLN A 114 -17.20 80.43 72.93
C GLN A 114 -17.15 80.23 71.41
N LEU A 115 -17.46 81.26 70.62
CA LEU A 115 -17.39 81.21 69.16
C LEU A 115 -15.98 80.92 68.65
N ARG A 116 -14.97 81.61 69.21
CA ARG A 116 -13.56 81.38 68.88
C ARG A 116 -13.12 79.95 69.23
N ASP A 117 -13.53 79.46 70.40
CA ASP A 117 -13.09 78.16 70.91
C ASP A 117 -13.77 77.00 70.16
N LEU A 118 -15.02 77.20 69.67
CA LEU A 118 -15.69 76.29 68.73
C LEU A 118 -14.99 76.25 67.36
N LEU A 119 -14.69 77.40 66.75
CA LEU A 119 -14.00 77.48 65.46
C LEU A 119 -12.60 76.84 65.53
N GLN A 120 -11.87 77.06 66.64
CA GLN A 120 -10.61 76.35 66.88
C GLN A 120 -10.80 74.85 67.11
N GLY A 121 -11.95 74.41 67.64
CA GLY A 121 -12.28 73.00 67.82
C GLY A 121 -12.42 72.29 66.47
N GLU A 122 -13.20 72.88 65.55
CA GLU A 122 -13.36 72.40 64.18
C GLU A 122 -12.02 72.36 63.44
N GLU A 123 -11.21 73.43 63.54
CA GLU A 123 -9.89 73.48 62.92
C GLU A 123 -8.96 72.38 63.46
N LYS A 124 -8.95 72.13 64.77
CA LYS A 124 -8.13 71.06 65.39
C LYS A 124 -8.57 69.67 64.94
N VAL A 125 -9.87 69.40 64.81
CA VAL A 125 -10.39 68.11 64.32
C VAL A 125 -10.06 67.91 62.83
N VAL A 126 -10.16 68.95 62.01
CA VAL A 126 -9.71 68.90 60.61
C VAL A 126 -8.20 68.65 60.54
N GLN A 127 -7.40 69.32 61.37
CA GLN A 127 -5.96 69.12 61.45
C GLN A 127 -5.54 67.73 61.94
N THR A 128 -6.30 67.04 62.81
CA THR A 128 -5.99 65.66 63.22
C THR A 128 -6.32 64.65 62.11
N VAL A 129 -7.49 64.76 61.47
CA VAL A 129 -7.84 63.89 60.32
C VAL A 129 -6.84 64.05 59.16
N ILE A 130 -6.43 65.28 58.85
CA ILE A 130 -5.39 65.56 57.86
C ILE A 130 -4.00 65.04 58.28
N GLN A 131 -3.75 64.78 59.58
CA GLN A 131 -2.47 64.29 60.03
C GLN A 131 -2.22 62.82 59.69
N ASP A 132 -3.25 61.97 59.75
CA ASP A 132 -3.18 60.54 59.46
C ASP A 132 -3.02 60.23 57.97
N TRP A 133 -3.56 61.08 57.10
CA TRP A 133 -3.56 60.91 55.64
C TRP A 133 -2.22 61.28 54.99
N LYS A 134 -1.14 60.57 55.34
CA LYS A 134 0.27 60.86 54.99
C LYS A 134 0.52 61.30 53.54
N SER A 135 -0.16 60.70 52.57
CA SER A 135 0.00 60.97 51.12
C SER A 135 -0.91 62.09 50.56
N GLU A 136 -1.91 62.54 51.32
CA GLU A 136 -2.93 63.49 50.86
C GLU A 136 -2.85 64.82 51.63
N LYS A 137 -2.34 64.77 52.86
CA LYS A 137 -1.87 65.87 53.71
C LYS A 137 -1.27 67.09 52.97
N PRO A 138 -0.31 66.97 52.03
CA PRO A 138 0.25 68.16 51.35
C PRO A 138 -0.75 68.93 50.48
N TYR A 139 -1.79 68.29 49.95
CA TYR A 139 -2.78 68.93 49.05
C TYR A 139 -3.90 69.66 49.81
N LEU A 140 -4.08 69.33 51.10
CA LEU A 140 -5.19 69.78 51.95
C LEU A 140 -4.81 70.91 52.93
N LYS A 141 -3.52 71.09 53.24
CA LYS A 141 -3.00 71.99 54.29
C LYS A 141 -3.51 73.44 54.29
N ASN A 142 -3.91 73.98 53.13
CA ASN A 142 -4.25 75.40 52.96
C ASN A 142 -5.68 75.60 52.40
N ARG A 143 -6.61 74.66 52.60
CA ARG A 143 -7.97 74.68 52.02
C ARG A 143 -9.05 74.56 53.08
N THR A 144 -10.23 75.12 52.82
CA THR A 144 -11.41 74.91 53.69
C THR A 144 -11.94 73.48 53.54
N GLY A 145 -12.66 72.97 54.55
CA GLY A 145 -13.14 71.58 54.57
C GLY A 145 -13.97 71.15 53.36
N GLN A 146 -14.76 72.08 52.78
CA GLN A 146 -15.53 71.83 51.55
C GLN A 146 -14.62 71.62 50.34
N GLN A 147 -13.65 72.52 50.12
CA GLN A 147 -12.66 72.40 49.04
C GLN A 147 -11.74 71.17 49.21
N ALA A 148 -11.52 70.72 50.44
CA ALA A 148 -10.82 69.47 50.73
C ALA A 148 -11.65 68.26 50.27
N LEU A 149 -12.95 68.22 50.59
CA LEU A 149 -13.86 67.15 50.19
C LEU A 149 -14.01 67.06 48.66
N GLU A 150 -14.25 68.18 47.96
CA GLU A 150 -14.41 68.22 46.50
C GLU A 150 -13.21 67.58 45.75
N LEU A 151 -11.98 67.84 46.21
CA LEU A 151 -10.76 67.24 45.65
C LEU A 151 -10.66 65.74 45.92
N LEU A 152 -11.06 65.32 47.11
CA LEU A 152 -11.06 63.92 47.50
C LEU A 152 -12.13 63.14 46.72
N ASP A 153 -13.32 63.71 46.54
CA ASP A 153 -14.39 63.15 45.69
C ASP A 153 -13.97 63.08 44.22
N HIS A 154 -13.31 64.10 43.68
CA HIS A 154 -12.73 64.04 42.33
C HIS A 154 -11.69 62.91 42.20
N ARG A 155 -10.74 62.82 43.14
CA ARG A 155 -9.69 61.79 43.21
C ARG A 155 -10.25 60.38 43.45
N LEU A 156 -11.31 60.24 44.25
CA LEU A 156 -12.06 59.01 44.40
C LEU A 156 -12.77 58.65 43.09
N SER A 157 -13.37 59.62 42.38
CA SER A 157 -13.96 59.39 41.06
C SER A 157 -12.91 58.89 40.05
N GLU A 158 -11.69 59.44 40.07
CA GLU A 158 -10.57 58.97 39.24
C GLU A 158 -10.16 57.55 39.60
N LYS A 159 -10.03 57.23 40.90
CA LYS A 159 -9.69 55.88 41.36
C LYS A 159 -10.78 54.86 41.05
N VAL A 160 -12.06 55.26 41.12
CA VAL A 160 -13.20 54.45 40.68
C VAL A 160 -13.18 54.25 39.15
N LYS A 161 -12.89 55.30 38.36
CA LYS A 161 -12.72 55.18 36.90
C LYS A 161 -11.56 54.24 36.54
N GLN A 162 -10.40 54.40 37.17
CA GLN A 162 -9.23 53.52 37.00
C GLN A 162 -9.57 52.06 37.35
N ARG A 163 -10.19 51.81 38.52
CA ARG A 163 -10.66 50.47 38.93
C ARG A 163 -11.68 49.88 37.96
N ASN A 164 -12.63 50.68 37.47
CA ASN A 164 -13.65 50.21 36.55
C ASN A 164 -13.05 49.89 35.16
N GLY A 165 -12.08 50.67 34.68
CA GLY A 165 -11.30 50.37 33.49
C GLY A 165 -10.51 49.07 33.61
N LEU A 166 -9.82 48.85 34.74
CA LEU A 166 -9.13 47.58 35.02
C LEU A 166 -10.10 46.39 35.10
N ARG A 167 -11.27 46.56 35.72
CA ARG A 167 -12.33 45.52 35.74
C ARG A 167 -12.84 45.20 34.34
N HIS A 168 -12.99 46.19 33.47
CA HIS A 168 -13.36 45.96 32.06
C HIS A 168 -12.25 45.20 31.31
N GLN A 169 -10.98 45.58 31.49
CA GLN A 169 -9.84 44.86 30.90
C GLN A 169 -9.72 43.41 31.41
N LEU A 170 -10.02 43.15 32.68
CA LEU A 170 -10.08 41.80 33.24
C LEU A 170 -11.25 41.00 32.65
N GLY A 171 -12.45 41.58 32.60
CA GLY A 171 -13.62 40.94 31.98
C GLY A 171 -13.47 40.66 30.49
N LEU A 172 -12.70 41.47 29.76
CA LEU A 172 -12.28 41.15 28.40
C LEU A 172 -11.30 39.96 28.40
N ARG A 173 -10.23 40.00 29.20
CA ARG A 173 -9.24 38.90 29.26
C ARG A 173 -9.86 37.57 29.69
N GLN A 174 -10.85 37.57 30.58
CA GLN A 174 -11.60 36.39 30.98
C GLN A 174 -12.34 35.78 29.78
N LYS A 175 -13.09 36.58 29.02
CA LYS A 175 -13.75 36.13 27.79
C LYS A 175 -12.78 35.62 26.72
N TRP A 176 -11.62 36.26 26.56
CA TRP A 176 -10.57 35.77 25.65
C TRP A 176 -9.97 34.42 26.11
N LEU A 177 -9.89 34.17 27.42
CA LEU A 177 -9.46 32.87 27.95
C LEU A 177 -10.55 31.80 27.84
N GLU A 178 -11.81 32.15 28.11
CA GLU A 178 -12.98 31.28 27.94
C GLU A 178 -13.12 30.83 26.47
N GLU A 179 -12.99 31.76 25.52
CA GLU A 179 -12.97 31.49 24.08
C GLU A 179 -11.78 30.61 23.67
N LEU A 180 -10.57 30.89 24.17
CA LEU A 180 -9.38 30.09 23.87
C LEU A 180 -9.47 28.67 24.45
N GLN A 181 -10.07 28.51 25.63
CA GLN A 181 -10.36 27.20 26.23
C GLN A 181 -11.40 26.43 25.40
N LEU A 182 -12.47 27.09 24.95
CA LEU A 182 -13.46 26.49 24.04
C LEU A 182 -12.77 25.99 22.76
N GLN A 183 -11.97 26.84 22.11
CA GLN A 183 -11.20 26.51 20.90
C GLN A 183 -10.13 25.43 21.13
N HIS A 184 -9.68 25.19 22.35
CA HIS A 184 -8.82 24.07 22.70
C HIS A 184 -9.64 22.78 22.81
N SER A 185 -10.75 22.79 23.56
CA SER A 185 -11.62 21.62 23.72
C SER A 185 -12.27 21.17 22.41
N LEU A 186 -12.59 22.10 21.51
CA LEU A 186 -13.09 21.77 20.17
C LEU A 186 -12.02 21.05 19.34
N ARG A 187 -10.76 21.51 19.39
CA ARG A 187 -9.64 20.83 18.72
C ARG A 187 -9.32 19.46 19.31
N GLU A 188 -9.49 19.29 20.61
CA GLU A 188 -9.34 17.98 21.27
C GLU A 188 -10.39 17.00 20.74
N LEU A 189 -11.66 17.39 20.68
CA LEU A 189 -12.74 16.58 20.10
C LEU A 189 -12.55 16.31 18.60
N GLU A 190 -12.15 17.31 17.81
CA GLU A 190 -11.79 17.12 16.39
C GLU A 190 -10.67 16.08 16.23
N MET A 191 -9.65 16.10 17.09
CA MET A 191 -8.55 15.14 17.08
C MET A 191 -8.95 13.75 17.59
N GLU A 192 -9.95 13.62 18.47
CA GLU A 192 -10.54 12.35 18.88
C GLU A 192 -11.38 11.74 17.74
N GLU A 193 -12.27 12.51 17.10
CA GLU A 193 -13.05 12.05 15.94
C GLU A 193 -12.14 11.62 14.76
N VAL A 194 -11.04 12.35 14.54
CA VAL A 194 -10.01 11.96 13.55
C VAL A 194 -9.28 10.68 13.96
N GLN A 195 -9.05 10.42 15.26
CA GLN A 195 -8.43 9.16 15.71
C GLN A 195 -9.38 7.96 15.61
N ASP A 196 -10.66 8.12 15.98
CA ASP A 196 -11.66 7.05 15.86
C ASP A 196 -11.96 6.72 14.40
N SER A 197 -12.12 7.73 13.54
CA SER A 197 -12.31 7.51 12.10
C SER A 197 -11.08 6.86 11.45
N ASN A 198 -9.85 7.26 11.79
CA ASN A 198 -8.63 6.55 11.37
C ASN A 198 -8.59 5.10 11.89
N THR A 199 -9.09 4.85 13.10
CA THR A 199 -9.15 3.51 13.71
C THR A 199 -10.17 2.60 12.99
N GLU A 200 -11.34 3.12 12.62
CA GLU A 200 -12.30 2.39 11.77
C GLU A 200 -11.79 2.19 10.35
N MET A 201 -11.13 3.19 9.75
CA MET A 201 -10.47 3.03 8.44
C MET A 201 -9.37 1.96 8.50
N ALA A 202 -8.57 1.88 9.57
CA ALA A 202 -7.58 0.84 9.78
C ALA A 202 -8.21 -0.56 9.94
N LYS A 203 -9.34 -0.67 10.65
CA LYS A 203 -10.14 -1.91 10.73
C LYS A 203 -10.68 -2.32 9.34
N ILE A 204 -11.19 -1.37 8.56
CA ILE A 204 -11.69 -1.60 7.19
C ILE A 204 -10.56 -2.05 6.27
N LEU A 205 -9.42 -1.35 6.26
CA LEU A 205 -8.23 -1.72 5.48
C LEU A 205 -7.77 -3.15 5.82
N ARG A 206 -7.58 -3.45 7.10
CA ARG A 206 -7.21 -4.79 7.58
C ARG A 206 -8.23 -5.87 7.15
N ASN A 207 -9.52 -5.54 7.13
CA ASN A 207 -10.56 -6.47 6.66
C ASN A 207 -10.55 -6.66 5.14
N LEU A 208 -10.24 -5.63 4.37
CA LEU A 208 -10.07 -5.71 2.92
C LEU A 208 -8.80 -6.49 2.55
N GLU A 209 -7.67 -6.25 3.22
CA GLU A 209 -6.44 -7.04 3.10
C GLU A 209 -6.69 -8.52 3.39
N ASN A 210 -7.33 -8.84 4.53
CA ASN A 210 -7.70 -10.22 4.88
C ASN A 210 -8.65 -10.87 3.86
N ARG A 211 -9.49 -10.09 3.17
CA ARG A 211 -10.39 -10.59 2.12
C ARG A 211 -9.66 -10.79 0.79
N LEU A 212 -8.72 -9.91 0.47
CA LEU A 212 -7.87 -9.98 -0.72
C LEU A 212 -6.91 -11.18 -0.62
N GLU A 213 -6.26 -11.39 0.52
CA GLU A 213 -5.37 -12.52 0.73
C GLU A 213 -6.13 -13.86 0.68
N LYS A 214 -7.34 -13.92 1.26
CA LYS A 214 -8.25 -15.06 1.11
C LYS A 214 -8.72 -15.29 -0.34
N ALA A 215 -8.68 -14.28 -1.20
CA ALA A 215 -8.95 -14.43 -2.63
C ALA A 215 -7.71 -14.91 -3.40
N ARG A 216 -6.50 -14.43 -3.05
CA ARG A 216 -5.22 -14.94 -3.58
C ARG A 216 -5.02 -16.41 -3.27
N MET A 217 -5.10 -16.81 -2.00
CA MET A 217 -4.95 -18.20 -1.59
C MET A 217 -5.90 -19.13 -2.38
N LYS A 218 -7.15 -18.70 -2.59
CA LYS A 218 -8.13 -19.46 -3.39
C LYS A 218 -7.83 -19.49 -4.89
N ALA A 219 -7.22 -18.44 -5.43
CA ALA A 219 -6.76 -18.41 -6.82
C ALA A 219 -5.55 -19.35 -6.99
N GLU A 220 -4.58 -19.30 -6.08
CA GLU A 220 -3.41 -20.19 -6.05
C GLU A 220 -3.81 -21.67 -5.84
N GLU A 221 -4.78 -21.94 -4.97
CA GLU A 221 -5.40 -23.26 -4.81
C GLU A 221 -6.08 -23.73 -6.12
N ALA A 222 -6.83 -22.86 -6.79
CA ALA A 222 -7.49 -23.17 -8.06
C ALA A 222 -6.49 -23.37 -9.20
N GLU A 223 -5.42 -22.58 -9.27
CA GLU A 223 -4.30 -22.76 -10.20
C GLU A 223 -3.57 -24.08 -9.92
N HIS A 224 -3.32 -24.44 -8.66
CA HIS A 224 -2.73 -25.74 -8.33
C HIS A 224 -3.63 -26.91 -8.75
N ILE A 225 -4.92 -26.86 -8.43
CA ILE A 225 -5.92 -27.88 -8.79
C ILE A 225 -6.04 -28.01 -10.31
N THR A 226 -6.12 -26.90 -11.05
CA THR A 226 -6.19 -26.93 -12.52
C THR A 226 -4.91 -27.44 -13.16
N ASN A 227 -3.72 -27.09 -12.63
CA ASN A 227 -2.45 -27.66 -13.08
C ASN A 227 -2.40 -29.19 -12.86
N VAL A 228 -2.90 -29.70 -11.73
CA VAL A 228 -3.01 -31.15 -11.49
C VAL A 228 -3.99 -31.81 -12.47
N TYR A 229 -5.14 -31.19 -12.77
CA TYR A 229 -6.06 -31.71 -13.80
C TYR A 229 -5.46 -31.66 -15.22
N LEU A 230 -4.65 -30.66 -15.55
CA LEU A 230 -3.94 -30.59 -16.84
C LEU A 230 -2.85 -31.65 -16.95
N GLN A 231 -2.11 -31.93 -15.87
CA GLN A 231 -1.15 -33.05 -15.81
C GLN A 231 -1.86 -34.39 -15.94
N LEU A 232 -2.94 -34.63 -15.18
CA LEU A 232 -3.74 -35.85 -15.29
C LEU A 232 -4.31 -36.03 -16.71
N LYS A 233 -4.78 -34.95 -17.35
CA LYS A 233 -5.22 -34.98 -18.75
C LYS A 233 -4.07 -35.37 -19.68
N ALA A 234 -2.87 -34.81 -19.51
CA ALA A 234 -1.71 -35.16 -20.34
C ALA A 234 -1.35 -36.65 -20.21
N TYR A 235 -1.25 -37.17 -18.97
CA TYR A 235 -1.02 -38.60 -18.73
C TYR A 235 -2.10 -39.49 -19.36
N LEU A 236 -3.39 -39.14 -19.23
CA LEU A 236 -4.49 -39.90 -19.87
C LEU A 236 -4.44 -39.85 -21.41
N GLN A 237 -3.92 -38.76 -21.99
CA GLN A 237 -3.69 -38.66 -23.44
C GLN A 237 -2.51 -39.53 -23.88
N GLU A 238 -1.40 -39.52 -23.14
CA GLU A 238 -0.24 -40.41 -23.36
C GLU A 238 -0.63 -41.89 -23.22
N GLU A 239 -1.40 -42.25 -22.19
CA GLU A 239 -1.95 -43.59 -22.00
C GLU A 239 -2.87 -44.00 -23.16
N SER A 240 -3.75 -43.11 -23.64
CA SER A 240 -4.63 -43.44 -24.79
C SER A 240 -3.84 -43.81 -26.06
N LEU A 241 -2.78 -43.07 -26.36
CA LEU A 241 -1.89 -43.37 -27.49
C LEU A 241 -1.10 -44.67 -27.26
N HIS A 242 -0.72 -44.97 -26.02
CA HIS A 242 -0.06 -46.23 -25.68
C HIS A 242 -1.00 -47.44 -25.83
N PHE A 243 -2.28 -47.30 -25.50
CA PHE A 243 -3.27 -48.35 -25.72
C PHE A 243 -3.50 -48.65 -27.20
N GLU A 244 -3.55 -47.63 -28.06
CA GLU A 244 -3.65 -47.79 -29.53
C GLU A 244 -2.44 -48.58 -30.08
N ASN A 245 -1.21 -48.14 -29.78
CA ASN A 245 0.03 -48.83 -30.20
C ASN A 245 0.07 -50.30 -29.70
N ARG A 246 -0.47 -50.57 -28.51
CA ARG A 246 -0.55 -51.93 -27.95
C ARG A 246 -1.63 -52.79 -28.61
N LEU A 247 -2.75 -52.20 -29.03
CA LEU A 247 -3.77 -52.88 -29.83
C LEU A 247 -3.16 -53.28 -31.19
N ASP A 248 -2.54 -52.34 -31.91
CA ASP A 248 -1.86 -52.60 -33.18
C ASP A 248 -0.82 -53.73 -33.08
N SER A 249 -0.02 -53.75 -32.00
CA SER A 249 0.96 -54.82 -31.80
C SER A 249 0.30 -56.19 -31.65
N MET A 250 -0.76 -56.29 -30.83
CA MET A 250 -1.52 -57.53 -30.61
C MET A 250 -2.30 -57.96 -31.86
N GLU A 251 -2.87 -57.03 -32.62
CA GLU A 251 -3.50 -57.33 -33.91
C GLU A 251 -2.49 -57.87 -34.92
N SER A 252 -1.27 -57.31 -34.96
CA SER A 252 -0.19 -57.84 -35.80
C SER A 252 0.18 -59.28 -35.43
N GLU A 253 0.17 -59.64 -34.14
CA GLU A 253 0.43 -61.00 -33.65
C GLU A 253 -0.72 -61.95 -33.98
N VAL A 254 -1.96 -61.49 -33.86
CA VAL A 254 -3.16 -62.23 -34.27
C VAL A 254 -3.17 -62.47 -35.79
N VAL A 255 -2.71 -61.52 -36.61
CA VAL A 255 -2.56 -61.71 -38.07
C VAL A 255 -1.44 -62.69 -38.39
N LYS A 256 -0.26 -62.56 -37.76
CA LYS A 256 0.87 -63.50 -37.94
C LYS A 256 0.48 -64.93 -37.59
N THR A 257 -0.16 -65.14 -36.43
CA THR A 257 -0.60 -66.47 -35.97
C THR A 257 -1.74 -67.04 -36.82
N LYS A 258 -2.67 -66.22 -37.32
CA LYS A 258 -3.66 -66.66 -38.33
C LYS A 258 -2.99 -67.12 -39.62
N HIS A 259 -1.98 -66.40 -40.10
CA HIS A 259 -1.25 -66.77 -41.32
C HIS A 259 -0.51 -68.10 -41.14
N GLN A 260 0.26 -68.25 -40.05
CA GLN A 260 0.94 -69.50 -39.68
C GLN A 260 -0.02 -70.68 -39.56
N LEU A 261 -1.21 -70.46 -39.01
CA LEU A 261 -2.24 -71.50 -38.91
C LEU A 261 -2.77 -71.91 -40.30
N GLU A 262 -2.88 -70.99 -41.24
CA GLU A 262 -3.28 -71.28 -42.62
C GLU A 262 -2.16 -71.97 -43.42
N GLU A 263 -0.90 -71.58 -43.25
CA GLU A 263 0.26 -72.31 -43.79
C GLU A 263 0.26 -73.76 -43.29
N MET A 264 0.08 -73.97 -41.98
CA MET A 264 -0.01 -75.31 -41.39
C MET A 264 -1.26 -76.09 -41.83
N ARG A 265 -2.35 -75.41 -42.23
CA ARG A 265 -3.52 -76.06 -42.86
C ARG A 265 -3.17 -76.56 -44.27
N VAL A 266 -2.49 -75.76 -45.08
CA VAL A 266 -2.06 -76.17 -46.43
C VAL A 266 -1.11 -77.36 -46.36
N VAL A 267 -0.07 -77.30 -45.51
CA VAL A 267 0.87 -78.42 -45.30
C VAL A 267 0.15 -79.69 -44.81
N ASN A 268 -0.87 -79.57 -43.96
CA ASN A 268 -1.67 -80.71 -43.52
C ASN A 268 -2.56 -81.27 -44.66
N GLN A 269 -3.15 -80.41 -45.50
CA GLN A 269 -3.87 -80.85 -46.70
C GLN A 269 -2.94 -81.58 -47.69
N GLU A 270 -1.71 -81.10 -47.90
CA GLU A 270 -0.70 -81.78 -48.71
C GLU A 270 -0.27 -83.12 -48.10
N ALA A 271 -0.10 -83.20 -46.79
CA ALA A 271 0.18 -84.45 -46.07
C ALA A 271 -0.96 -85.47 -46.19
N LEU A 272 -2.22 -85.01 -46.13
CA LEU A 272 -3.40 -85.85 -46.34
C LEU A 272 -3.53 -86.30 -47.82
N ASN A 273 -3.27 -85.40 -48.76
CA ASN A 273 -3.30 -85.70 -50.20
C ASN A 273 -2.23 -86.74 -50.56
N THR A 274 -0.99 -86.54 -50.14
CA THR A 274 0.11 -87.50 -50.36
C THR A 274 -0.14 -88.84 -49.67
N GLN A 275 -0.70 -88.86 -48.45
CA GLN A 275 -1.14 -90.10 -47.80
C GLN A 275 -2.24 -90.82 -48.60
N ASN A 276 -3.22 -90.08 -49.14
CA ASN A 276 -4.28 -90.66 -49.96
C ASN A 276 -3.74 -91.18 -51.30
N THR A 277 -2.84 -90.46 -51.96
CA THR A 277 -2.14 -90.96 -53.16
C THR A 277 -1.37 -92.24 -52.86
N ALA A 278 -0.63 -92.31 -51.75
CA ALA A 278 0.10 -93.50 -51.34
C ALA A 278 -0.84 -94.68 -51.03
N LYS A 279 -1.98 -94.44 -50.38
CA LYS A 279 -3.03 -95.45 -50.15
C LYS A 279 -3.60 -96.00 -51.46
N SER A 280 -3.94 -95.13 -52.43
CA SER A 280 -4.45 -95.57 -53.74
C SER A 280 -3.41 -96.31 -54.57
N GLN A 281 -2.13 -95.91 -54.50
CA GLN A 281 -1.02 -96.65 -55.12
C GLN A 281 -0.84 -98.03 -54.48
N LEU A 282 -0.89 -98.11 -53.15
CA LEU A 282 -0.82 -99.37 -52.41
C LEU A 282 -1.99 -100.30 -52.80
N GLN A 283 -3.23 -99.81 -52.79
CA GLN A 283 -4.41 -100.58 -53.22
C GLN A 283 -4.27 -101.12 -54.65
N TYR A 284 -3.78 -100.31 -55.60
CA TYR A 284 -3.51 -100.76 -56.96
C TYR A 284 -2.44 -101.86 -57.04
N LEU A 285 -1.38 -101.76 -56.23
CA LEU A 285 -0.33 -102.78 -56.13
C LEU A 285 -0.86 -104.07 -55.48
N GLU A 286 -1.66 -103.97 -54.42
CA GLU A 286 -2.31 -105.11 -53.77
C GLU A 286 -3.27 -105.83 -54.74
N GLU A 287 -4.10 -105.08 -55.47
CA GLU A 287 -4.99 -105.65 -56.50
C GLU A 287 -4.21 -106.33 -57.63
N THR A 288 -3.12 -105.73 -58.13
CA THR A 288 -2.34 -106.33 -59.22
C THR A 288 -1.62 -107.59 -58.75
N VAL A 289 -1.03 -107.59 -57.55
CA VAL A 289 -0.44 -108.79 -56.92
C VAL A 289 -1.51 -109.87 -56.68
N PHE A 290 -2.72 -109.50 -56.23
CA PHE A 290 -3.83 -110.43 -56.06
C PHE A 290 -4.31 -111.03 -57.40
N ARG A 291 -4.45 -110.20 -58.44
CA ARG A 291 -4.79 -110.63 -59.81
C ARG A 291 -3.74 -111.58 -60.37
N GLU A 292 -2.45 -111.24 -60.27
CA GLU A 292 -1.36 -112.14 -60.69
C GLU A 292 -1.35 -113.44 -59.87
N ARG A 293 -1.55 -113.37 -58.55
CA ARG A 293 -1.61 -114.55 -57.68
C ARG A 293 -2.74 -115.48 -58.10
N LYS A 294 -3.95 -114.95 -58.31
CA LYS A 294 -5.11 -115.72 -58.78
C LYS A 294 -4.84 -116.37 -60.14
N ASN A 295 -4.17 -115.67 -61.06
CA ASN A 295 -3.76 -116.22 -62.35
C ASN A 295 -2.71 -117.35 -62.19
N ARG A 296 -1.70 -117.16 -61.33
CA ARG A 296 -0.69 -118.19 -61.01
C ARG A 296 -1.33 -119.41 -60.36
N GLU A 297 -2.24 -119.22 -59.41
CA GLU A 297 -3.00 -120.30 -58.78
C GLU A 297 -3.85 -121.05 -59.83
N HIS A 298 -4.51 -120.34 -60.75
CA HIS A 298 -5.25 -120.97 -61.84
C HIS A 298 -4.35 -121.80 -62.75
N TYR A 299 -3.23 -121.27 -63.25
CA TYR A 299 -2.25 -122.04 -64.03
C TYR A 299 -1.73 -123.26 -63.27
N VAL A 300 -1.42 -123.13 -61.97
CA VAL A 300 -1.00 -124.25 -61.12
C VAL A 300 -2.12 -125.30 -60.97
N THR A 301 -3.39 -124.91 -60.90
CA THR A 301 -4.50 -125.87 -60.92
C THR A 301 -4.67 -126.58 -62.27
N GLU A 302 -4.51 -125.89 -63.40
CA GLU A 302 -4.58 -126.54 -64.72
C GLU A 302 -3.39 -127.49 -64.94
N PHE A 303 -2.17 -127.11 -64.58
CA PHE A 303 -1.02 -128.01 -64.65
C PHE A 303 -1.13 -129.20 -63.68
N LYS A 304 -1.76 -129.03 -62.50
CA LYS A 304 -2.08 -130.16 -61.61
C LYS A 304 -3.09 -131.12 -62.26
N LYS A 305 -4.21 -130.63 -62.81
CA LYS A 305 -5.18 -131.46 -63.54
C LYS A 305 -4.49 -132.25 -64.66
N LEU A 306 -3.67 -131.60 -65.49
CA LEU A 306 -2.94 -132.27 -66.57
C LEU A 306 -1.93 -133.31 -66.06
N ALA A 307 -1.28 -133.06 -64.92
CA ALA A 307 -0.41 -134.03 -64.27
C ALA A 307 -1.19 -135.22 -63.68
N ASP A 308 -2.34 -134.98 -63.05
CA ASP A 308 -3.22 -136.01 -62.51
C ASP A 308 -3.90 -136.84 -63.62
N GLU A 309 -4.28 -136.22 -64.74
CA GLU A 309 -4.73 -136.91 -65.96
C GLU A 309 -3.62 -137.77 -66.55
N LYS A 310 -2.37 -137.27 -66.61
CA LYS A 310 -1.22 -138.04 -67.08
C LYS A 310 -0.85 -139.17 -66.13
N LYS A 311 -0.98 -138.97 -64.81
CA LYS A 311 -0.86 -140.02 -63.80
C LYS A 311 -1.94 -141.08 -64.00
N LEU A 312 -3.21 -140.68 -64.17
CA LEU A 312 -4.31 -141.60 -64.43
C LEU A 312 -4.15 -142.35 -65.76
N GLN A 313 -3.56 -141.73 -66.79
CA GLN A 313 -3.17 -142.41 -68.04
C GLN A 313 -2.04 -143.42 -67.79
N ASN A 314 -0.99 -143.06 -67.05
CA ASN A 314 0.09 -143.98 -66.69
C ASN A 314 -0.42 -145.15 -65.85
N GLU A 315 -1.22 -144.92 -64.80
CA GLU A 315 -1.80 -146.00 -64.01
C GLU A 315 -2.78 -146.87 -64.84
N ARG A 316 -3.40 -146.33 -65.91
CA ARG A 316 -4.19 -147.11 -66.88
C ARG A 316 -3.32 -147.90 -67.86
N MET A 317 -2.03 -147.59 -67.98
CA MET A 317 -1.04 -148.36 -68.75
C MET A 317 -0.31 -149.38 -67.85
N GLU A 318 0.01 -149.04 -66.60
CA GLU A 318 0.51 -149.98 -65.59
C GLU A 318 -0.50 -151.09 -65.32
N ARG A 319 -1.79 -150.77 -65.20
CA ARG A 319 -2.90 -151.76 -65.16
C ARG A 319 -3.07 -152.57 -66.46
N LYS A 320 -2.25 -152.33 -67.49
CA LYS A 320 -2.13 -153.14 -68.73
C LYS A 320 -0.76 -153.81 -68.89
N VAL A 321 0.22 -153.52 -68.03
CA VAL A 321 1.58 -154.07 -68.07
C VAL A 321 1.82 -154.86 -66.78
N GLY A 322 1.47 -156.14 -66.82
CA GLY A 322 1.85 -157.09 -65.77
C GLY A 322 3.37 -157.32 -65.74
N SER A 323 3.91 -157.42 -64.53
CA SER A 323 5.31 -157.73 -64.20
C SER A 323 5.74 -159.15 -64.67
N PRO A 324 7.05 -159.53 -64.70
CA PRO A 324 7.98 -159.37 -63.57
C PRO A 324 9.48 -159.04 -63.82
N GLU A 325 10.07 -158.52 -62.74
CA GLU A 325 11.42 -158.81 -62.19
C GLU A 325 12.66 -158.92 -63.09
N SER A 326 13.53 -157.90 -63.02
CA SER A 326 14.97 -158.08 -62.77
C SER A 326 15.64 -156.77 -62.31
N TYR A 327 16.90 -156.85 -61.85
CA TYR A 327 17.79 -155.74 -61.47
C TYR A 327 17.38 -154.85 -60.28
N SER A 328 17.29 -155.48 -59.11
CA SER A 328 17.72 -154.84 -57.85
C SER A 328 18.82 -155.71 -57.22
N GLU A 329 20.10 -155.40 -57.50
CA GLU A 329 21.21 -155.45 -56.53
C GLU A 329 22.52 -154.90 -57.12
N SER A 330 22.73 -153.57 -57.03
CA SER A 330 24.01 -152.92 -57.37
C SER A 330 24.21 -151.59 -56.60
N LEU A 331 23.68 -151.54 -55.37
CA LEU A 331 23.86 -150.42 -54.46
C LEU A 331 24.93 -150.73 -53.40
N ARG A 332 26.11 -150.13 -53.58
CA ARG A 332 27.23 -150.08 -52.61
C ARG A 332 27.96 -151.45 -52.49
N ILE A 333 29.25 -151.56 -52.13
CA ILE A 333 30.25 -150.62 -51.63
C ILE A 333 31.61 -150.88 -52.33
N THR A 334 32.23 -149.84 -52.93
CA THR A 334 33.69 -149.63 -53.16
C THR A 334 33.84 -148.47 -54.17
N MET A 335 33.84 -147.19 -53.78
CA MET A 335 34.92 -146.47 -53.08
C MET A 335 36.34 -146.67 -53.64
N GLN A 336 36.89 -145.56 -54.13
CA GLN A 336 38.32 -145.18 -54.22
C GLN A 336 39.08 -145.46 -55.54
N LYS A 337 39.63 -144.35 -56.10
CA LYS A 337 40.30 -144.18 -57.43
C LYS A 337 39.31 -144.27 -58.61
N LEU A 338 39.32 -143.40 -59.62
CA LEU A 338 40.16 -142.24 -59.98
C LEU A 338 39.28 -140.95 -59.92
N SER A 339 39.75 -139.76 -59.52
CA SER A 339 40.90 -138.95 -59.97
C SER A 339 40.73 -138.28 -61.34
N ALA A 340 40.20 -137.05 -61.30
CA ALA A 340 40.43 -135.90 -62.20
C ALA A 340 39.79 -135.81 -63.62
N GLN A 341 39.45 -134.55 -63.94
CA GLN A 341 39.39 -133.92 -65.27
C GLN A 341 38.11 -134.06 -66.16
N PRO A 342 37.85 -133.09 -67.10
CA PRO A 342 36.54 -132.40 -67.13
C PRO A 342 35.60 -132.78 -68.30
N PRO A 343 34.33 -132.27 -68.31
CA PRO A 343 33.25 -132.84 -69.12
C PRO A 343 33.19 -132.39 -70.59
N ALA A 344 32.87 -133.35 -71.47
CA ALA A 344 32.69 -133.17 -72.91
C ALA A 344 31.45 -132.33 -73.34
N LEU A 345 30.77 -131.65 -72.42
CA LEU A 345 29.59 -130.82 -72.72
C LEU A 345 29.93 -129.49 -73.43
N LEU A 346 31.19 -129.03 -73.35
CA LEU A 346 31.62 -127.82 -74.05
C LEU A 346 31.57 -127.98 -75.58
N ALA A 347 31.81 -129.17 -76.13
CA ALA A 347 31.89 -129.39 -77.58
C ALA A 347 30.59 -129.05 -78.33
N LEU A 348 29.42 -129.46 -77.81
CA LEU A 348 28.12 -129.03 -78.37
C LEU A 348 27.85 -127.53 -78.10
N GLY A 349 28.26 -127.03 -76.93
CA GLY A 349 28.10 -125.63 -76.53
C GLY A 349 28.90 -124.62 -77.37
N PHE A 350 29.93 -125.07 -78.10
CA PHE A 350 30.63 -124.27 -79.11
C PHE A 350 29.98 -124.37 -80.49
N ARG A 351 29.56 -125.58 -80.94
CA ARG A 351 28.90 -125.74 -82.26
C ARG A 351 27.59 -124.94 -82.37
N ARG A 352 26.87 -124.70 -81.27
CA ARG A 352 25.67 -123.83 -81.27
C ARG A 352 25.96 -122.33 -81.11
N ARG A 353 27.20 -121.94 -80.79
CA ARG A 353 27.64 -120.52 -80.72
C ARG A 353 28.28 -120.01 -82.00
N VAL A 354 28.93 -120.89 -82.77
CA VAL A 354 29.48 -120.56 -84.10
C VAL A 354 28.39 -120.57 -85.20
N ALA A 355 27.19 -121.08 -84.90
CA ALA A 355 26.03 -121.06 -85.79
C ALA A 355 25.15 -119.78 -85.66
N ALA A 356 25.64 -118.73 -84.98
CA ALA A 356 25.02 -117.41 -84.97
C ALA A 356 25.86 -116.45 -85.82
N GLY A 357 25.28 -115.89 -86.87
CA GLY A 357 25.96 -114.99 -87.80
C GLY A 357 26.39 -113.64 -87.20
N PRO A 358 27.10 -112.79 -87.96
CA PRO A 358 27.77 -111.57 -87.49
C PRO A 358 26.83 -110.37 -87.20
N VAL A 359 25.70 -110.62 -86.53
CA VAL A 359 24.62 -109.64 -86.29
C VAL A 359 24.62 -109.11 -84.84
N GLN A 360 25.05 -109.91 -83.86
CA GLN A 360 25.07 -109.47 -82.45
C GLN A 360 26.26 -108.56 -82.09
N ALA A 361 27.34 -108.56 -82.87
CA ALA A 361 28.44 -107.60 -82.69
C ALA A 361 27.95 -106.15 -82.86
N LEU A 362 27.10 -105.90 -83.87
CA LEU A 362 26.50 -104.59 -84.13
C LEU A 362 25.49 -104.16 -83.05
N ALA A 363 24.80 -105.12 -82.43
CA ALA A 363 23.89 -104.86 -81.31
C ALA A 363 24.65 -104.52 -80.02
N LEU A 364 25.78 -105.19 -79.76
CA LEU A 364 26.64 -104.91 -78.61
C LEU A 364 27.35 -103.56 -78.75
N THR A 365 27.93 -103.24 -79.92
CA THR A 365 28.45 -101.89 -80.17
C THR A 365 27.35 -100.84 -80.10
N GLY A 366 26.18 -101.09 -80.70
CA GLY A 366 25.02 -100.18 -80.63
C GLY A 366 24.43 -100.01 -79.22
N ALA A 367 24.64 -100.95 -78.29
CA ALA A 367 24.26 -100.82 -76.89
C ALA A 367 25.33 -100.08 -76.06
N VAL A 368 26.60 -100.37 -76.32
CA VAL A 368 27.75 -99.67 -75.69
C VAL A 368 27.79 -98.21 -76.13
N VAL A 369 27.61 -97.91 -77.42
CA VAL A 369 27.49 -96.53 -77.95
C VAL A 369 26.31 -95.80 -77.32
N ARG A 370 25.13 -96.43 -77.19
CA ARG A 370 23.99 -95.78 -76.50
C ARG A 370 24.23 -95.52 -75.01
N ARG A 371 25.05 -96.35 -74.33
CA ARG A 371 25.50 -96.05 -72.96
C ARG A 371 26.52 -94.93 -72.92
N PHE A 372 27.48 -94.88 -73.85
CA PHE A 372 28.42 -93.76 -73.95
C PHE A 372 27.73 -92.44 -74.29
N LEU A 373 26.71 -92.45 -75.16
CA LEU A 373 25.89 -91.27 -75.44
C LEU A 373 25.11 -90.83 -74.19
N ALA A 374 24.37 -91.72 -73.54
CA ALA A 374 23.68 -91.37 -72.28
C ALA A 374 24.66 -90.92 -71.17
N GLN A 375 25.90 -91.41 -71.18
CA GLN A 375 26.96 -90.98 -70.26
C GLN A 375 27.57 -89.62 -70.66
N SER A 376 27.69 -89.28 -71.95
CA SER A 376 28.08 -87.93 -72.39
C SER A 376 26.97 -86.92 -72.15
N ASP A 377 25.70 -87.32 -72.31
CA ASP A 377 24.53 -86.45 -72.13
C ASP A 377 24.32 -86.13 -70.63
N THR A 378 24.52 -87.12 -69.75
CA THR A 378 24.52 -86.88 -68.30
C THR A 378 25.79 -86.15 -67.83
N PHE A 379 26.94 -86.34 -68.46
CA PHE A 379 28.14 -85.56 -68.19
C PHE A 379 27.96 -84.08 -68.58
N THR A 380 27.44 -83.79 -69.77
CA THR A 380 27.17 -82.40 -70.19
C THR A 380 26.07 -81.76 -69.34
N GLN A 381 25.04 -82.50 -68.93
CA GLN A 381 24.05 -81.99 -67.97
C GLN A 381 24.66 -81.65 -66.61
N LEU A 382 25.56 -82.49 -66.08
CA LEU A 382 26.29 -82.21 -64.84
C LEU A 382 27.28 -81.04 -64.99
N GLU A 383 27.89 -80.87 -66.17
CA GLU A 383 28.78 -79.74 -66.44
C GLU A 383 28.02 -78.43 -66.64
N MET A 384 26.83 -78.44 -67.27
CA MET A 384 25.91 -77.31 -67.27
C MET A 384 25.48 -76.93 -65.85
N LEU A 385 24.97 -77.89 -65.06
CA LEU A 385 24.58 -77.65 -63.66
C LEU A 385 25.74 -77.14 -62.81
N LYS A 386 26.97 -77.63 -63.02
CA LYS A 386 28.19 -77.13 -62.37
C LYS A 386 28.48 -75.67 -62.75
N ASN A 387 28.35 -75.32 -64.02
CA ASN A 387 28.57 -73.95 -64.51
C ASN A 387 27.46 -72.99 -64.01
N GLU A 388 26.20 -73.40 -64.05
CA GLU A 388 25.05 -72.68 -63.48
C GLU A 388 25.23 -72.43 -61.98
N ASN A 389 25.61 -73.45 -61.20
CA ASN A 389 25.92 -73.30 -59.78
C ASN A 389 27.14 -72.38 -59.54
N MET A 390 28.15 -72.41 -60.41
CA MET A 390 29.30 -71.52 -60.32
C MET A 390 28.92 -70.06 -60.63
N GLU A 391 28.06 -69.82 -61.62
CA GLU A 391 27.51 -68.49 -61.90
C GLU A 391 26.62 -67.98 -60.77
N LEU A 392 25.73 -68.82 -60.22
CA LEU A 392 24.89 -68.47 -59.08
C LEU A 392 25.74 -68.15 -57.84
N LEU A 393 26.80 -68.92 -57.59
CA LEU A 393 27.75 -68.68 -56.51
C LEU A 393 28.57 -67.40 -56.71
N LEU A 394 28.83 -66.98 -57.95
CA LEU A 394 29.45 -65.68 -58.26
C LEU A 394 28.46 -64.53 -58.07
N LYS A 395 27.21 -64.66 -58.53
CA LYS A 395 26.13 -63.68 -58.33
C LYS A 395 25.87 -63.45 -56.84
N LEU A 396 25.68 -64.53 -56.06
CA LEU A 396 25.49 -64.48 -54.61
C LEU A 396 26.71 -63.90 -53.85
N LYS A 397 27.94 -64.00 -54.39
CA LYS A 397 29.11 -63.30 -53.83
C LYS A 397 29.07 -61.81 -54.11
N GLN A 398 28.73 -61.40 -55.33
CA GLN A 398 28.61 -60.00 -55.71
C GLN A 398 27.47 -59.31 -54.93
N GLU A 399 26.30 -59.95 -54.83
CA GLU A 399 25.18 -59.50 -54.01
C GLU A 399 25.57 -59.38 -52.53
N LYS A 400 26.31 -60.35 -51.98
CA LYS A 400 26.84 -60.26 -50.62
C LYS A 400 27.82 -59.10 -50.46
N GLU A 401 28.74 -58.90 -51.39
CA GLU A 401 29.74 -57.81 -51.34
C GLU A 401 29.06 -56.44 -51.44
N GLN A 402 28.02 -56.30 -52.27
CA GLN A 402 27.15 -55.13 -52.35
C GLN A 402 26.40 -54.88 -51.03
N LEU A 403 25.69 -55.88 -50.51
CA LEU A 403 24.96 -55.78 -49.23
C LEU A 403 25.89 -55.49 -48.04
N GLN A 404 27.16 -55.90 -48.10
CA GLN A 404 28.16 -55.54 -47.10
C GLN A 404 28.60 -54.07 -47.21
N GLN A 405 28.77 -53.55 -48.43
CA GLN A 405 29.06 -52.13 -48.66
C GLN A 405 27.89 -51.24 -48.22
N GLU A 406 26.65 -51.58 -48.60
CA GLU A 406 25.44 -50.89 -48.14
C GLU A 406 25.31 -50.90 -46.61
N LEU A 407 25.65 -52.02 -45.94
CA LEU A 407 25.66 -52.10 -44.48
C LEU A 407 26.78 -51.28 -43.82
N GLU A 408 27.88 -51.00 -44.50
CA GLU A 408 28.95 -50.13 -43.98
C GLU A 408 28.59 -48.67 -44.21
N ASP A 409 28.13 -48.31 -45.41
CA ASP A 409 27.62 -46.98 -45.74
C ASP A 409 26.46 -46.58 -44.80
N HIS A 410 25.51 -47.47 -44.51
CA HIS A 410 24.41 -47.17 -43.58
C HIS A 410 24.86 -47.00 -42.11
N LYS A 411 25.89 -47.72 -41.65
CA LYS A 411 26.46 -47.51 -40.30
C LYS A 411 27.14 -46.14 -40.21
N TYR A 412 28.07 -45.88 -41.12
CA TYR A 412 28.89 -44.67 -41.05
C TYR A 412 28.10 -43.40 -41.42
N SER A 413 27.11 -43.48 -42.31
CA SER A 413 26.20 -42.35 -42.57
C SER A 413 25.27 -42.07 -41.40
N GLY A 414 24.73 -43.10 -40.73
CA GLY A 414 23.92 -42.95 -39.51
C GLY A 414 24.70 -42.24 -38.38
N GLU A 415 25.92 -42.70 -38.09
CA GLU A 415 26.79 -42.06 -37.10
C GLU A 415 27.20 -40.64 -37.53
N ALA A 416 27.53 -40.41 -38.80
CA ALA A 416 27.87 -39.09 -39.31
C ALA A 416 26.70 -38.09 -39.23
N MET A 417 25.47 -38.52 -39.54
CA MET A 417 24.28 -37.68 -39.37
C MET A 417 24.06 -37.33 -37.89
N LEU A 418 24.06 -38.31 -36.99
CA LEU A 418 23.90 -38.07 -35.54
C LEU A 418 24.96 -37.13 -34.98
N VAL A 419 26.23 -37.28 -35.38
CA VAL A 419 27.31 -36.36 -35.00
C VAL A 419 27.12 -34.96 -35.61
N SER A 420 26.58 -34.86 -36.83
CA SER A 420 26.25 -33.56 -37.44
C SER A 420 25.09 -32.85 -36.72
N GLU A 421 24.04 -33.60 -36.33
CA GLU A 421 22.89 -33.09 -35.58
C GLU A 421 23.29 -32.64 -34.18
N GLN A 422 24.10 -33.43 -33.46
CA GLN A 422 24.64 -33.04 -32.15
C GLN A 422 25.50 -31.78 -32.23
N ARG A 423 26.32 -31.62 -33.29
CA ARG A 423 27.08 -30.39 -33.55
C ARG A 423 26.15 -29.21 -33.83
N LEU A 424 25.10 -29.40 -34.64
CA LEU A 424 24.11 -28.36 -34.92
C LEU A 424 23.34 -27.95 -33.66
N GLN A 425 22.92 -28.90 -32.83
CA GLN A 425 22.28 -28.64 -31.54
C GLN A 425 23.22 -27.87 -30.60
N ALA A 426 24.50 -28.25 -30.49
CA ALA A 426 25.48 -27.53 -29.69
C ALA A 426 25.70 -26.09 -30.19
N VAL A 427 25.76 -25.89 -31.51
CA VAL A 427 25.83 -24.55 -32.12
C VAL A 427 24.59 -23.72 -31.80
N LEU A 428 23.39 -24.29 -31.97
CA LEU A 428 22.11 -23.62 -31.66
C LEU A 428 21.95 -23.30 -30.16
N GLN A 429 22.40 -24.18 -29.27
CA GLN A 429 22.46 -23.90 -27.83
C GLN A 429 23.46 -22.76 -27.52
N SER A 430 24.62 -22.75 -28.18
CA SER A 430 25.62 -21.69 -28.00
C SER A 430 25.12 -20.31 -28.49
N SER A 431 24.41 -20.26 -29.62
CA SER A 431 23.85 -19.02 -30.16
C SER A 431 22.63 -18.55 -29.36
N LEU A 432 21.77 -19.45 -28.91
CA LEU A 432 20.69 -19.15 -27.97
C LEU A 432 21.23 -18.54 -26.66
N ASN A 433 22.28 -19.13 -26.09
CA ASN A 433 22.93 -18.60 -24.88
C ASN A 433 23.58 -17.23 -25.14
N ALA A 434 24.19 -17.01 -26.31
CA ALA A 434 24.73 -15.71 -26.70
C ALA A 434 23.62 -14.64 -26.86
N GLU A 435 22.48 -14.97 -27.45
CA GLU A 435 21.33 -14.06 -27.57
C GLU A 435 20.67 -13.78 -26.22
N GLN A 436 20.57 -14.78 -25.33
CA GLN A 436 20.13 -14.54 -23.95
C GLN A 436 21.05 -13.55 -23.22
N GLN A 437 22.38 -13.67 -23.40
CA GLN A 437 23.34 -12.71 -22.84
C GLN A 437 23.24 -11.32 -23.48
N ARG A 438 23.04 -11.23 -24.81
CA ARG A 438 22.79 -9.95 -25.52
C ARG A 438 21.53 -9.27 -24.98
N LYS A 439 20.42 -10.01 -24.87
CA LYS A 439 19.16 -9.54 -24.29
C LYS A 439 19.32 -9.09 -22.84
N ALA A 440 20.06 -9.83 -22.01
CA ALA A 440 20.31 -9.46 -20.62
C ALA A 440 21.13 -8.16 -20.48
N LYS A 441 22.13 -7.94 -21.34
CA LYS A 441 22.91 -6.69 -21.41
C LYS A 441 22.04 -5.51 -21.83
N ALA A 442 21.33 -5.63 -22.96
CA ALA A 442 20.41 -4.60 -23.44
C ALA A 442 19.30 -4.25 -22.42
N GLN A 443 18.82 -5.24 -21.65
CA GLN A 443 17.87 -5.00 -20.55
C GLN A 443 18.50 -4.29 -19.34
N ALA A 444 19.80 -4.48 -19.06
CA ALA A 444 20.51 -3.75 -18.02
C ALA A 444 20.80 -2.31 -18.46
N GLU A 445 21.27 -2.12 -19.70
CA GLU A 445 21.50 -0.82 -20.33
C GLU A 445 20.20 0.01 -20.39
N LEU A 446 19.07 -0.59 -20.80
CA LEU A 446 17.76 0.05 -20.79
C LEU A 446 17.32 0.47 -19.37
N LYS A 447 17.54 -0.36 -18.35
CA LYS A 447 17.23 0.00 -16.95
C LYS A 447 18.10 1.15 -16.44
N GLN A 448 19.37 1.18 -16.80
CA GLN A 448 20.28 2.28 -16.47
C GLN A 448 19.85 3.58 -17.17
N ALA A 449 19.47 3.52 -18.46
CA ALA A 449 18.96 4.65 -19.21
C ALA A 449 17.66 5.20 -18.61
N ILE A 450 16.70 4.33 -18.26
CA ILE A 450 15.44 4.73 -17.60
C ILE A 450 15.72 5.41 -16.26
N TRP A 451 16.61 4.85 -15.43
CA TRP A 451 16.97 5.43 -14.13
C TRP A 451 17.68 6.79 -14.28
N ALA A 452 18.60 6.92 -15.23
CA ALA A 452 19.26 8.19 -15.53
C ALA A 452 18.27 9.24 -16.05
N MET A 453 17.35 8.86 -16.94
CA MET A 453 16.29 9.74 -17.44
C MET A 453 15.32 10.17 -16.34
N GLN A 454 15.01 9.29 -15.38
CA GLN A 454 14.18 9.63 -14.21
C GLN A 454 14.89 10.64 -13.29
N ILE A 455 16.19 10.48 -13.04
CA ILE A 455 16.98 11.44 -12.25
C ILE A 455 17.12 12.78 -12.99
N LEU A 456 17.29 12.78 -14.32
CA LEU A 456 17.28 14.00 -15.12
C LEU A 456 15.91 14.69 -15.10
N ARG A 457 14.82 13.93 -15.12
CA ARG A 457 13.44 14.42 -14.99
C ARG A 457 13.22 15.08 -13.62
N GLU A 458 13.51 14.39 -12.53
CA GLU A 458 13.39 14.92 -11.16
C GLU A 458 14.32 16.14 -10.95
N GLY A 459 15.55 16.09 -11.46
CA GLY A 459 16.50 17.19 -11.41
C GLY A 459 16.03 18.43 -12.18
N LEU A 460 15.46 18.25 -13.37
CA LEU A 460 14.92 19.36 -14.17
C LEU A 460 13.60 19.90 -13.62
N GLU A 461 12.73 19.06 -13.05
CA GLU A 461 11.54 19.53 -12.31
C GLU A 461 11.94 20.36 -11.08
N HIS A 462 12.95 19.91 -10.32
CA HIS A 462 13.49 20.66 -9.18
C HIS A 462 14.22 21.94 -9.59
N LEU A 463 14.82 22.01 -10.78
CA LEU A 463 15.40 23.24 -11.31
C LEU A 463 14.31 24.20 -11.82
N ALA A 464 13.34 23.72 -12.59
CA ALA A 464 12.21 24.52 -13.05
C ALA A 464 11.44 25.14 -11.88
N GLY A 465 11.07 24.35 -10.88
CA GLY A 465 10.39 24.83 -9.67
C GLY A 465 11.21 25.84 -8.85
N LYS A 466 12.55 25.75 -8.87
CA LYS A 466 13.43 26.79 -8.29
C LYS A 466 13.46 28.06 -9.14
N LEU A 467 13.29 27.96 -10.45
CA LEU A 467 13.33 29.06 -11.43
C LEU A 467 11.93 29.64 -11.72
N ASP A 468 10.86 29.18 -11.07
CA ASP A 468 9.49 29.68 -11.31
C ASP A 468 9.21 31.07 -10.71
N HIS A 469 10.06 31.56 -9.80
CA HIS A 469 10.00 32.95 -9.32
C HIS A 469 10.53 33.98 -10.34
N LEU A 470 11.06 33.53 -11.48
CA LEU A 470 11.63 34.37 -12.54
C LEU A 470 10.58 34.62 -13.62
N THR A 471 9.73 35.62 -13.40
CA THR A 471 8.80 36.11 -14.42
C THR A 471 9.60 36.69 -15.59
N MET A 472 9.52 36.07 -16.77
CA MET A 472 10.18 36.55 -17.98
C MET A 472 9.65 37.94 -18.35
N GLY A 473 10.48 38.96 -18.11
CA GLY A 473 10.14 40.34 -18.40
C GLY A 473 10.12 40.60 -19.89
N SER A 474 8.93 40.76 -20.47
CA SER A 474 8.78 41.32 -21.81
C SER A 474 9.28 42.77 -21.80
N GLN A 475 10.50 42.99 -22.28
CA GLN A 475 11.01 44.31 -22.62
C GLN A 475 11.05 44.41 -24.14
N GLY A 476 10.09 45.14 -24.70
CA GLY A 476 10.11 45.49 -26.11
C GLY A 476 11.24 46.46 -26.42
N SER A 477 11.88 46.27 -27.57
CA SER A 477 12.80 47.23 -28.18
C SER A 477 12.32 47.51 -29.60
N GLU A 478 11.35 48.40 -29.72
CA GLU A 478 10.81 48.92 -30.97
C GLU A 478 11.42 50.29 -31.24
N GLU A 479 12.57 50.32 -31.93
CA GLU A 479 13.18 51.54 -32.48
C GLU A 479 13.64 51.29 -33.93
N ASP A 480 12.85 51.81 -34.88
CA ASP A 480 13.25 52.61 -36.06
C ASP A 480 14.76 52.75 -36.38
N LEU A 481 15.29 52.77 -37.62
CA LEU A 481 14.81 52.98 -39.02
C LEU A 481 16.03 52.67 -39.97
N PRO A 482 16.03 52.84 -41.32
CA PRO A 482 14.98 53.02 -42.34
C PRO A 482 15.06 52.01 -43.52
N ARG A 483 14.34 52.27 -44.63
CA ARG A 483 14.25 51.43 -45.86
C ARG A 483 14.90 52.09 -47.10
N THR A 484 15.45 51.27 -48.02
CA THR A 484 15.47 51.47 -49.51
C THR A 484 15.93 50.16 -50.20
N THR A 485 15.06 49.33 -50.81
CA THR A 485 14.49 49.35 -52.20
C THR A 485 15.39 48.81 -53.32
N GLN A 486 14.75 48.15 -54.32
CA GLN A 486 15.26 47.57 -55.60
C GLN A 486 15.78 46.11 -55.53
N ASP A 487 15.42 45.20 -56.46
CA ASP A 487 14.24 45.14 -57.37
C ASP A 487 14.06 43.72 -57.99
N LEU A 488 12.98 43.55 -58.77
CA LEU A 488 12.63 42.41 -59.68
C LEU A 488 12.15 41.08 -59.06
N ALA A 489 11.26 40.43 -59.83
CA ALA A 489 10.52 39.17 -59.57
C ALA A 489 10.52 38.33 -60.89
N PRO A 490 9.63 37.34 -61.18
CA PRO A 490 8.61 36.65 -60.35
C PRO A 490 8.47 35.10 -60.52
N GLN A 491 7.77 34.44 -59.57
CA GLN A 491 7.08 33.12 -59.69
C GLN A 491 7.99 31.89 -59.94
N VAL A 492 7.60 30.62 -59.66
CA VAL A 492 6.31 29.90 -59.56
C VAL A 492 6.33 28.94 -58.34
N GLY A 493 5.20 28.52 -57.73
CA GLY A 493 5.25 27.30 -56.89
C GLY A 493 4.07 26.85 -56.02
N SER A 494 3.33 27.76 -55.37
CA SER A 494 2.20 27.41 -54.47
C SER A 494 2.62 26.60 -53.19
N PRO A 495 1.75 26.09 -52.29
CA PRO A 495 1.67 26.70 -50.95
C PRO A 495 1.77 25.75 -49.73
N PRO A 496 2.44 26.17 -48.63
CA PRO A 496 2.22 25.60 -47.30
C PRO A 496 1.01 26.25 -46.59
N PRO A 497 0.12 25.48 -45.93
CA PRO A 497 -0.94 26.00 -45.05
C PRO A 497 -0.37 26.54 -43.71
N PRO A 498 -1.18 27.19 -42.85
CA PRO A 498 -0.71 28.30 -42.01
C PRO A 498 0.32 27.94 -40.93
N GLN A 499 1.26 28.87 -40.72
CA GLN A 499 1.91 29.05 -39.43
C GLN A 499 0.87 29.67 -38.46
N GLU A 500 0.54 28.98 -37.37
CA GLU A 500 -0.17 29.63 -36.26
C GLU A 500 0.78 30.59 -35.53
N ALA A 501 0.31 31.81 -35.29
CA ALA A 501 1.10 32.86 -34.67
C ALA A 501 1.28 32.64 -33.15
N GLY A 502 2.21 33.38 -32.55
CA GLY A 502 2.62 33.23 -31.17
C GLY A 502 1.49 33.28 -30.15
N GLY A 503 1.49 32.29 -29.25
CA GLY A 503 0.62 32.21 -28.08
C GLY A 503 1.44 31.84 -26.84
N SER A 504 2.29 32.75 -26.37
CA SER A 504 3.13 32.59 -25.18
C SER A 504 2.34 32.78 -23.88
N ALA A 505 1.18 32.11 -23.78
CA ALA A 505 0.56 31.81 -22.50
C ALA A 505 1.32 30.65 -21.84
N MET A 506 1.26 30.55 -20.51
CA MET A 506 1.89 29.47 -19.75
C MET A 506 1.31 28.12 -20.18
N LYS A 507 2.00 27.40 -21.06
CA LYS A 507 1.68 26.00 -21.36
C LYS A 507 2.13 25.17 -20.18
N GLU A 508 1.18 24.77 -19.34
CA GLU A 508 1.35 23.62 -18.44
C GLU A 508 1.86 22.45 -19.28
N LEU A 509 3.11 22.06 -19.06
CA LEU A 509 3.70 20.95 -19.79
C LEU A 509 3.05 19.65 -19.28
N ASP A 510 2.29 18.96 -20.13
CA ASP A 510 1.67 17.67 -19.77
C ASP A 510 2.77 16.68 -19.36
N PRO A 511 2.83 16.23 -18.08
CA PRO A 511 3.88 15.34 -17.59
C PRO A 511 3.86 13.94 -18.22
N LYS A 512 2.86 13.63 -19.07
CA LYS A 512 2.72 12.36 -19.80
C LYS A 512 3.14 12.46 -21.28
N ALA A 513 3.43 13.66 -21.80
CA ALA A 513 3.85 13.82 -23.20
C ALA A 513 5.28 13.27 -23.41
N SER A 514 5.53 12.62 -24.56
CA SER A 514 6.88 12.17 -24.98
C SER A 514 7.92 13.29 -24.94
N ASP A 515 7.49 14.49 -25.30
CA ASP A 515 8.34 15.66 -25.48
C ASP A 515 8.50 16.47 -24.18
N TYR A 516 7.92 16.00 -23.06
CA TYR A 516 7.92 16.73 -21.78
C TYR A 516 9.33 17.12 -21.35
N LEU A 517 10.26 16.16 -21.35
CA LEU A 517 11.62 16.38 -20.84
C LEU A 517 12.44 17.33 -21.75
N PRO A 518 12.46 17.21 -23.09
CA PRO A 518 13.07 18.22 -23.97
C PRO A 518 12.46 19.62 -23.81
N LYS A 519 11.13 19.73 -23.67
CA LYS A 519 10.46 21.03 -23.49
C LYS A 519 10.77 21.66 -22.13
N LEU A 520 10.83 20.85 -21.08
CA LEU A 520 11.23 21.28 -19.74
C LEU A 520 12.71 21.73 -19.71
N LEU A 521 13.59 20.99 -20.39
CA LEU A 521 15.02 21.36 -20.52
C LEU A 521 15.17 22.72 -21.21
N GLY A 522 14.47 22.96 -22.32
CA GLY A 522 14.49 24.25 -23.02
C GLY A 522 14.01 25.42 -22.15
N LEU A 523 12.91 25.24 -21.41
CA LEU A 523 12.43 26.27 -20.46
C LEU A 523 13.42 26.53 -19.32
N VAL A 524 14.13 25.51 -18.84
CA VAL A 524 15.20 25.68 -17.83
C VAL A 524 16.41 26.40 -18.44
N GLU A 525 16.80 26.08 -19.67
CA GLU A 525 17.89 26.75 -20.40
C GLU A 525 17.58 28.24 -20.64
N GLU A 526 16.41 28.57 -21.16
CA GLU A 526 15.96 29.96 -21.35
C GLU A 526 15.98 30.76 -20.04
N LYS A 527 15.47 30.19 -18.94
CA LYS A 527 15.48 30.83 -17.62
C LYS A 527 16.89 30.97 -17.03
N LEU A 528 17.79 30.01 -17.27
CA LEU A 528 19.18 30.09 -16.81
C LEU A 528 19.99 31.14 -17.61
N LEU A 529 19.77 31.24 -18.92
CA LEU A 529 20.34 32.30 -19.75
C LEU A 529 19.81 33.68 -19.36
N ALA A 530 18.52 33.79 -19.03
CA ALA A 530 17.94 35.01 -18.48
C ALA A 530 18.54 35.39 -17.11
N LEU A 531 18.78 34.43 -16.21
CA LEU A 531 19.51 34.65 -14.96
C LEU A 531 20.94 35.14 -15.22
N GLN A 532 21.67 34.49 -16.13
CA GLN A 532 23.04 34.89 -16.45
C GLN A 532 23.07 36.33 -16.98
N ALA A 533 22.18 36.67 -17.92
CA ALA A 533 22.05 38.04 -18.44
C ALA A 533 21.57 39.07 -17.40
N GLN A 534 20.97 38.65 -16.27
CA GLN A 534 20.68 39.51 -15.12
C GLN A 534 21.87 39.65 -14.17
N LEU A 535 22.65 38.58 -13.98
CA LEU A 535 23.84 38.55 -13.13
C LEU A 535 25.00 39.33 -13.75
N ASP A 536 25.21 39.20 -15.07
CA ASP A 536 26.22 39.95 -15.83
C ASP A 536 25.94 41.47 -15.87
N ARG A 537 24.73 41.90 -15.46
CA ARG A 537 24.33 43.31 -15.29
C ARG A 537 24.50 43.83 -13.86
N GLN A 538 24.95 43.00 -12.91
CA GLN A 538 25.09 43.37 -11.49
C GLN A 538 26.55 43.25 -11.05
N ASP A 539 27.03 44.20 -10.26
CA ASP A 539 28.43 44.21 -9.83
C ASP A 539 28.66 43.20 -8.68
N ILE A 540 28.99 41.96 -9.07
CA ILE A 540 29.15 40.79 -8.19
C ILE A 540 30.02 41.08 -6.93
N PRO A 541 31.16 41.79 -6.99
CA PRO A 541 31.97 42.10 -5.81
C PRO A 541 31.25 42.99 -4.78
N GLU A 542 30.35 43.88 -5.21
CA GLU A 542 29.58 44.74 -4.32
C GLU A 542 28.38 43.97 -3.73
N MET A 543 27.68 43.17 -4.54
CA MET A 543 26.65 42.25 -4.05
C MET A 543 27.21 41.28 -3.00
N LEU A 544 28.41 40.72 -3.20
CA LEU A 544 29.05 39.83 -2.20
C LEU A 544 29.40 40.55 -0.89
N ARG A 545 29.74 41.85 -0.92
CA ARG A 545 29.90 42.66 0.29
C ARG A 545 28.57 42.87 1.01
N HIS A 546 27.49 43.15 0.27
CA HIS A 546 26.14 43.26 0.84
C HIS A 546 25.65 41.95 1.45
N ILE A 547 25.95 40.80 0.82
CA ILE A 547 25.62 39.47 1.36
C ILE A 547 26.40 39.20 2.65
N ALA A 548 27.65 39.63 2.76
CA ALA A 548 28.47 39.47 3.97
C ALA A 548 28.02 40.35 5.16
N ASN A 549 27.18 41.36 4.94
CA ASN A 549 26.68 42.22 6.01
C ASN A 549 25.64 41.49 6.87
N ARG A 550 25.83 41.50 8.19
CA ARG A 550 24.98 40.77 9.17
C ARG A 550 23.48 41.06 9.03
N GLU A 551 23.12 42.29 8.69
CA GLU A 551 21.75 42.75 8.50
C GLU A 551 21.04 42.06 7.31
N PHE A 552 21.79 41.63 6.29
CA PHE A 552 21.22 40.92 5.13
C PHE A 552 20.72 39.53 5.52
N TYR A 553 21.46 38.82 6.39
CA TYR A 553 21.04 37.51 6.90
C TYR A 553 19.78 37.61 7.76
N SER A 554 19.70 38.57 8.69
CA SER A 554 18.49 38.76 9.51
C SER A 554 17.26 39.16 8.68
N ASN A 555 17.44 39.94 7.62
CA ASN A 555 16.37 40.26 6.66
C ASN A 555 15.98 39.08 5.74
N LEU A 556 16.84 38.09 5.57
CA LEU A 556 16.54 36.84 4.87
C LEU A 556 15.80 35.84 5.76
N GLU A 557 16.19 35.71 7.04
CA GLU A 557 15.52 34.80 7.99
C GLU A 557 14.02 35.10 8.10
N GLY A 558 13.64 36.38 8.15
CA GLY A 558 12.23 36.81 8.13
C GLY A 558 11.49 36.65 6.79
N LYS A 559 12.12 36.09 5.75
CA LYS A 559 11.54 35.93 4.39
C LYS A 559 11.68 34.52 3.81
N LEU A 560 12.20 33.56 4.57
CA LEU A 560 12.32 32.17 4.11
C LEU A 560 10.96 31.44 4.15
N PRO A 561 10.57 30.69 3.10
CA PRO A 561 9.38 29.84 3.14
C PRO A 561 9.48 28.75 4.22
N ALA A 562 8.35 28.43 4.87
CA ALA A 562 8.29 27.54 6.05
C ALA A 562 8.81 26.10 5.82
N HIS A 563 8.95 25.66 4.58
CA HIS A 563 9.53 24.36 4.22
C HIS A 563 11.07 24.36 4.10
N ASN A 564 11.74 25.51 4.26
CA ASN A 564 13.17 25.68 4.06
C ASN A 564 13.95 25.61 5.39
N THR A 565 13.96 24.43 6.01
CA THR A 565 14.60 24.15 7.31
C THR A 565 16.14 24.12 7.20
N ARG A 566 16.75 25.31 7.07
CA ARG A 566 18.20 25.47 7.25
C ARG A 566 18.60 25.03 8.66
N ILE A 567 19.42 23.98 8.74
CA ILE A 567 20.06 23.56 10.00
C ILE A 567 20.98 24.71 10.45
N THR A 568 20.63 25.34 11.57
CA THR A 568 21.44 26.36 12.23
C THR A 568 22.66 25.72 12.87
N PHE A 569 23.78 25.71 12.15
CA PHE A 569 25.07 25.41 12.78
C PHE A 569 25.34 26.46 13.86
N PRO A 570 25.60 26.07 15.12
CA PRO A 570 25.92 27.03 16.17
C PRO A 570 27.26 27.69 15.84
N LEU A 571 27.20 28.95 15.38
CA LEU A 571 28.38 29.81 15.31
C LEU A 571 28.99 29.86 16.70
N ALA A 572 30.27 29.50 16.80
CA ALA A 572 30.94 29.33 18.08
C ALA A 572 30.86 30.63 18.90
N ILE A 573 30.04 30.62 19.95
CA ILE A 573 29.88 31.75 20.86
C ILE A 573 31.26 32.04 21.45
N PRO A 574 31.82 33.26 21.29
CA PRO A 574 33.06 33.60 21.95
C PRO A 574 32.81 33.53 23.45
N LYS A 575 33.51 32.63 24.14
CA LYS A 575 33.33 32.40 25.58
C LYS A 575 33.61 33.68 26.35
N ASP A 576 32.55 34.38 26.74
CA ASP A 576 32.63 35.38 27.80
C ASP A 576 32.98 34.66 29.12
N LYS A 577 33.66 35.37 30.03
CA LYS A 577 34.38 34.76 31.16
C LYS A 577 33.75 35.04 32.52
N PHE A 578 32.47 35.37 32.53
CA PHE A 578 31.69 35.66 33.73
C PHE A 578 30.31 34.99 33.61
N PHE A 579 29.77 34.56 34.75
CA PHE A 579 28.58 33.70 34.89
C PHE A 579 28.80 32.23 34.48
N ASP A 580 29.61 31.53 35.29
CA ASP A 580 29.29 30.16 35.69
C ASP A 580 28.16 30.20 36.76
N GLU A 581 27.48 29.07 36.99
CA GLU A 581 26.30 28.88 37.88
C GLU A 581 25.03 29.61 37.33
N GLU A 582 23.87 28.97 37.07
CA GLU A 582 23.26 27.74 37.61
C GLU A 582 22.53 26.89 36.52
N GLU A 583 22.02 25.71 36.92
CA GLU A 583 20.94 24.90 36.32
C GLU A 583 20.85 24.71 34.78
N THR A 584 21.28 23.53 34.31
CA THR A 584 20.64 22.84 33.17
C THR A 584 20.29 21.41 33.55
N GLU A 585 19.00 21.12 33.73
CA GLU A 585 18.47 19.77 33.95
C GLU A 585 18.57 18.87 32.69
N ASP A 586 18.24 17.59 32.85
CA ASP A 586 18.28 16.55 31.81
C ASP A 586 17.48 16.90 30.54
N ASP A 587 18.17 17.22 29.45
CA ASP A 587 17.63 17.12 28.09
C ASP A 587 18.45 16.12 27.27
N ASN A 588 18.23 14.83 27.56
CA ASN A 588 18.91 13.69 26.93
C ASN A 588 18.42 13.48 25.48
N ASN A 589 18.76 14.42 24.60
CA ASN A 589 18.57 14.30 23.16
C ASN A 589 19.56 13.25 22.59
N ASP A 590 19.08 12.01 22.56
CA ASP A 590 19.81 10.76 22.29
C ASP A 590 20.35 10.66 20.84
N LEU A 591 21.31 11.53 20.48
CA LEU A 591 22.11 11.44 19.25
C LEU A 591 23.14 10.30 19.37
N VAL A 592 22.63 9.07 19.45
CA VAL A 592 23.37 7.82 19.70
C VAL A 592 24.68 7.80 18.92
N SER A 593 25.80 7.85 19.64
CA SER A 593 27.10 8.08 19.03
C SER A 593 27.46 6.97 18.04
N ARG A 594 28.21 7.31 17.00
CA ARG A 594 28.73 6.32 16.03
C ARG A 594 29.53 5.19 16.70
N ALA A 595 30.10 5.46 17.88
CA ALA A 595 30.73 4.46 18.73
C ALA A 595 29.71 3.50 19.38
N GLU A 596 28.60 4.03 19.90
CA GLU A 596 27.55 3.25 20.56
C GLU A 596 26.73 2.43 19.57
N LEU A 597 26.44 2.98 18.39
CA LEU A 597 25.85 2.23 17.27
C LEU A 597 26.73 1.04 16.83
N LYS A 598 28.07 1.19 16.84
CA LYS A 598 29.01 0.08 16.67
C LYS A 598 28.95 -0.91 17.83
N ILE A 599 28.92 -0.45 19.08
CA ILE A 599 28.84 -1.33 20.27
C ILE A 599 27.52 -2.12 20.29
N ARG A 600 26.40 -1.48 19.95
CA ARG A 600 25.06 -2.09 19.90
C ARG A 600 24.94 -3.10 18.75
N SER A 601 25.47 -2.79 17.57
CA SER A 601 25.50 -3.75 16.45
C SER A 601 26.43 -4.94 16.72
N GLN A 602 27.62 -4.73 17.29
CA GLN A 602 28.53 -5.81 17.69
C GLN A 602 27.87 -6.74 18.71
N LYS A 603 27.27 -6.20 19.78
CA LYS A 603 26.51 -6.98 20.78
C LYS A 603 25.41 -7.84 20.13
N LEU A 604 24.75 -7.35 19.09
CA LEU A 604 23.68 -8.06 18.37
C LEU A 604 24.22 -9.20 17.48
N ILE A 605 25.40 -9.00 16.87
CA ILE A 605 26.15 -10.05 16.18
C ILE A 605 26.59 -11.15 17.17
N ASP A 606 27.13 -10.76 18.32
CA ASP A 606 27.62 -11.68 19.36
C ASP A 606 26.49 -12.51 20.00
N PHE A 607 25.29 -11.95 20.12
CA PHE A 607 24.10 -12.70 20.53
C PHE A 607 23.67 -13.73 19.47
N ARG A 608 23.73 -13.38 18.17
CA ARG A 608 23.42 -14.31 17.07
C ARG A 608 24.46 -15.43 16.95
N SER A 609 25.75 -15.14 17.11
CA SER A 609 26.82 -16.17 17.06
C SER A 609 26.72 -17.14 18.23
N LYS A 610 26.50 -16.65 19.47
CA LYS A 610 26.26 -17.49 20.65
C LYS A 610 25.05 -18.42 20.51
N LYS A 611 23.97 -17.97 19.85
CA LYS A 611 22.80 -18.83 19.59
C LYS A 611 23.08 -19.93 18.56
N ARG A 612 23.93 -19.65 17.55
CA ARG A 612 24.31 -20.62 16.49
C ARG A 612 25.22 -21.75 17.00
N ASN A 613 26.03 -21.51 18.03
CA ASN A 613 26.95 -22.51 18.59
C ASN A 613 26.30 -23.52 19.55
N ARG A 614 25.00 -23.40 19.88
CA ARG A 614 24.30 -24.35 20.77
C ARG A 614 23.62 -25.54 20.08
N SER A 615 23.49 -25.55 18.75
CA SER A 615 22.76 -26.60 18.00
C SER A 615 23.66 -27.74 17.47
N ARG A 616 24.73 -28.10 18.19
CA ARG A 616 25.67 -29.18 17.80
C ARG A 616 26.17 -30.01 19.00
N ARG A 617 25.27 -30.38 19.93
CA ARG A 617 25.55 -31.44 20.92
C ARG A 617 24.31 -32.04 21.60
N SER A 618 23.54 -32.82 20.84
CA SER A 618 22.66 -33.92 21.29
C SER A 618 22.19 -34.66 20.04
#